data_AF-A0A968KQE1-F1
#
_entry.id   AF-A0A968KQE1-F1
#
_cell.length_a   1.000
_cell.length_b   1.000
_cell.length_c   1.000
_cell.angle_alpha   90.00
_cell.angle_beta   90.00
_cell.angle_gamma   90.00
#
_symmetry.space_group_name_H-M   'P 1'
#
loop_
_entity.id
_entity.type
_entity.pdbx_description
1 polymer ?
#
loop_
_entity_poly.entity_id
_entity_poly.type
_entity_poly.pdbx_seq_one_letter_code
_entity_poly.pdbx_strand_id
1 'polypeptide(L)'
;IFPVLFQDLEAMPEDLRNHIRYPSDLFAIQTFMYSTYHMKTPQVFYNKEDQWNIPEIDGRTMQPYYIILKLPDKEKEEYILMLPF
;
A
#
# COMPACT_ATOMS: atom_id res chain seq x y z
N ILE A 1 -7.81 19.33 -11.59
CA ILE A 1 -6.96 18.39 -12.37
C ILE A 1 -5.99 19.24 -13.16
N PHE A 2 -4.68 18.94 -13.16
CA PHE A 2 -3.62 19.74 -13.79
C PHE A 2 -3.31 19.22 -15.21
N PRO A 3 -3.93 19.76 -16.28
CA PRO A 3 -3.94 19.11 -17.59
C PRO A 3 -2.63 19.26 -18.36
N VAL A 4 -1.83 20.29 -18.02
CA VAL A 4 -0.57 20.63 -18.69
C VAL A 4 0.67 20.24 -17.88
N LEU A 5 0.48 19.69 -16.67
CA LEU A 5 1.57 19.37 -15.76
C LEU A 5 2.22 18.02 -16.08
N PHE A 6 1.47 17.09 -16.67
CA PHE A 6 1.91 15.72 -16.94
C PHE A 6 1.86 15.43 -18.44
N GLN A 7 2.87 14.72 -18.92
CA GLN A 7 2.86 14.11 -20.26
C GLN A 7 2.09 12.79 -20.22
N ASP A 8 1.62 12.33 -21.37
CA ASP A 8 0.99 11.02 -21.48
C ASP A 8 1.94 9.90 -21.04
N LEU A 9 1.38 8.88 -20.39
CA LEU A 9 2.16 7.72 -19.92
C LEU A 9 2.89 7.03 -21.08
N GLU A 10 2.30 7.07 -22.28
CA GLU A 10 2.87 6.51 -23.51
C GLU A 10 4.16 7.21 -23.97
N ALA A 11 4.40 8.46 -23.53
CA ALA A 11 5.65 9.16 -23.81
C ALA A 11 6.80 8.76 -22.88
N MET A 12 6.52 8.01 -21.80
CA MET A 12 7.55 7.55 -20.87
C MET A 12 8.44 6.49 -21.54
N PRO A 13 9.79 6.60 -21.45
CA PRO A 13 10.71 5.57 -21.92
C PRO A 13 10.37 4.18 -21.37
N GLU A 14 10.50 3.15 -22.20
CA GLU A 14 10.13 1.77 -21.87
C GLU A 14 10.81 1.29 -20.58
N ASP A 15 12.11 1.58 -20.43
CA ASP A 15 12.87 1.20 -19.24
C ASP A 15 12.24 1.79 -17.97
N LEU A 16 11.91 3.08 -17.94
CA LEU A 16 11.27 3.70 -16.78
C LEU A 16 9.86 3.15 -16.55
N ARG A 17 9.11 2.89 -17.62
CA ARG A 17 7.75 2.36 -17.54
C ARG A 17 7.73 0.97 -16.88
N ASN A 18 8.70 0.12 -17.22
CA ASN A 18 8.88 -1.21 -16.63
C ASN A 18 9.20 -1.15 -15.12
N HIS A 19 9.61 0.01 -14.62
CA HIS A 19 9.92 0.24 -13.21
C HIS A 19 8.88 1.12 -12.50
N ILE A 20 7.72 1.41 -13.11
CA ILE A 20 6.61 2.08 -12.41
C ILE A 20 6.15 1.19 -11.25
N ARG A 21 5.92 1.82 -10.10
CA ARG A 21 5.49 1.15 -8.88
C ARG A 21 4.17 1.73 -8.40
N TYR A 22 3.44 0.92 -7.63
CA TYR A 22 2.24 1.38 -6.97
C TYR A 22 2.59 2.45 -5.92
N PRO A 23 2.00 3.67 -5.96
CA PRO A 23 2.36 4.75 -5.05
C PRO A 23 2.05 4.43 -3.58
N SER A 24 2.98 4.78 -2.69
CA SER A 24 2.83 4.62 -1.23
C SER A 24 1.61 5.37 -0.69
N ASP A 25 1.30 6.55 -1.23
CA ASP A 25 0.21 7.38 -0.73
C ASP A 25 -1.16 6.77 -1.07
N LEU A 26 -1.31 6.23 -2.28
CA LEU A 26 -2.52 5.50 -2.66
C LEU A 26 -2.68 4.25 -1.81
N PHE A 27 -1.58 3.53 -1.56
CA PHE A 27 -1.58 2.37 -0.68
C PHE A 27 -1.97 2.76 0.75
N ALA A 28 -1.44 3.85 1.30
CA ALA A 28 -1.77 4.34 2.63
C ALA A 28 -3.28 4.62 2.76
N ILE A 29 -3.88 5.28 1.76
CA ILE A 29 -5.33 5.55 1.74
C ILE A 29 -6.13 4.24 1.70
N GLN A 30 -5.74 3.31 0.83
CA GLN A 30 -6.40 2.01 0.73
C GLN A 30 -6.31 1.25 2.05
N THR A 31 -5.12 1.14 2.61
CA THR A 31 -4.85 0.52 3.90
C THR A 31 -5.68 1.14 5.03
N PHE A 32 -5.74 2.47 5.10
CA PHE A 32 -6.57 3.16 6.09
C PHE A 32 -8.05 2.77 5.96
N MET A 33 -8.58 2.70 4.75
CA MET A 33 -9.96 2.23 4.52
C MET A 33 -10.13 0.76 4.92
N TYR A 34 -9.21 -0.11 4.47
CA TYR A 34 -9.26 -1.54 4.75
C TYR A 34 -9.07 -1.87 6.24
N SER A 35 -8.43 -1.01 7.03
CA SER A 35 -8.27 -1.21 8.48
C SER A 35 -9.59 -1.51 9.20
N THR A 36 -10.68 -0.96 8.67
CA THR A 36 -12.02 -1.05 9.25
C THR A 36 -13.00 -1.77 8.31
N TYR A 37 -12.96 -1.49 7.01
CA TYR A 37 -13.99 -1.97 6.07
C TYR A 37 -13.73 -3.36 5.48
N HIS A 38 -12.67 -4.05 5.88
CA HIS A 38 -12.50 -5.46 5.52
C HIS A 38 -13.48 -6.39 6.28
N MET A 39 -13.98 -5.94 7.44
CA MET A 39 -14.98 -6.67 8.25
C MET A 39 -16.35 -6.65 7.55
N LYS A 40 -16.77 -7.81 7.02
CA LYS A 40 -18.03 -7.94 6.27
C LYS A 40 -19.25 -8.24 7.13
N THR A 41 -19.05 -8.80 8.33
CA THR A 41 -20.12 -9.19 9.25
C THR A 41 -20.54 -7.99 10.09
N PRO A 42 -21.83 -7.57 10.09
CA PRO A 42 -22.27 -6.37 10.81
C PRO A 42 -21.96 -6.37 12.31
N GLN A 43 -22.09 -7.54 12.95
CA GLN A 43 -21.79 -7.71 14.38
C GLN A 43 -20.31 -7.45 14.68
N VAL A 44 -19.41 -8.06 13.89
CA VAL A 44 -17.95 -7.89 13.99
C VAL A 44 -17.56 -6.43 13.74
N PHE A 45 -18.16 -5.80 12.73
CA PHE A 45 -17.94 -4.39 12.41
C PHE A 45 -18.37 -3.46 13.54
N TYR A 46 -19.58 -3.67 14.09
CA TYR A 46 -20.12 -2.85 15.18
C TYR A 46 -19.27 -2.96 16.45
N ASN A 47 -18.83 -4.18 16.78
CA ASN A 47 -18.00 -4.44 17.96
C ASN A 47 -16.51 -4.14 17.73
N LYS A 48 -16.07 -3.89 16.49
CA LYS A 48 -14.67 -3.72 16.10
C LYS A 48 -13.76 -4.88 16.53
N GLU A 49 -14.30 -6.09 16.51
CA GLU A 49 -13.60 -7.28 17.02
C GLU A 49 -12.33 -7.63 16.22
N ASP A 50 -12.32 -7.32 14.93
CA ASP A 50 -11.21 -7.63 14.01
C ASP A 50 -10.69 -6.35 13.32
N GLN A 51 -10.69 -5.21 14.03
CA GLN A 51 -10.14 -3.98 13.46
C GLN A 51 -8.60 -4.04 13.43
N TRP A 52 -8.01 -3.77 12.27
CA TRP A 52 -6.55 -3.65 12.14
C TRP A 52 -6.06 -2.30 12.64
N ASN A 53 -4.95 -2.28 13.38
CA ASN A 53 -4.38 -1.07 13.94
C ASN A 53 -3.05 -0.75 13.27
N ILE A 54 -2.90 0.44 12.68
CA ILE A 54 -1.60 0.84 12.13
C ILE A 54 -0.66 1.17 13.30
N PRO A 55 0.54 0.57 13.37
CA PRO A 55 1.45 0.80 14.48
C PRO A 55 1.84 2.26 14.65
N GLU A 56 1.99 2.67 15.90
CA GLU A 56 2.52 3.97 16.29
C GLU A 56 3.79 3.77 17.11
N ILE A 57 4.88 4.43 16.70
CA ILE A 57 6.18 4.35 17.38
C ILE A 57 6.59 5.79 17.69
N ASP A 58 6.83 6.08 18.97
CA ASP A 58 7.23 7.40 19.47
C ASP A 58 6.31 8.55 19.00
N GLY A 59 5.00 8.33 19.02
CA GLY A 59 4.02 9.34 18.58
C GLY A 59 3.88 9.48 17.06
N ARG A 60 4.46 8.55 16.28
CA ARG A 60 4.44 8.57 14.81
C ARG A 60 3.80 7.32 14.26
N THR A 61 2.70 7.50 13.52
CA THR A 61 2.07 6.42 12.76
C THR A 61 3.01 5.92 11.68
N MET A 62 3.21 4.60 11.63
CA MET A 62 4.04 3.96 10.63
C MET A 62 3.48 4.23 9.22
N GLN A 63 4.38 4.56 8.30
CA GLN A 63 4.05 4.79 6.89
C GLN A 63 4.40 3.56 6.06
N PRO A 64 3.69 3.29 4.96
CA PRO A 64 4.04 2.19 4.08
C PRO A 64 5.46 2.33 3.56
N TYR A 65 6.19 1.22 3.52
CA TYR A 65 7.58 1.21 3.09
C TYR A 65 7.85 0.04 2.15
N TYR A 66 8.84 0.23 1.29
CA TYR A 66 9.26 -0.82 0.37
C TYR A 66 10.37 -1.68 0.97
N ILE A 67 10.28 -2.99 0.77
CA ILE A 67 11.31 -3.96 1.13
C ILE A 67 11.66 -4.85 -0.04
N ILE A 68 12.89 -5.38 -0.05
CA ILE A 68 13.28 -6.48 -0.92
C ILE A 68 13.15 -7.76 -0.08
N LEU A 69 12.30 -8.68 -0.52
CA LEU A 69 12.05 -9.94 0.17
C LEU A 69 12.15 -11.10 -0.82
N LYS A 70 12.82 -12.18 -0.42
CA LYS A 70 12.74 -13.47 -1.10
C LYS A 70 11.81 -14.39 -0.31
N LEU A 71 10.65 -14.69 -0.88
CA LEU A 71 9.72 -15.63 -0.28
C LEU A 71 10.24 -17.08 -0.43
N PRO A 72 9.95 -18.00 0.52
CA PRO A 72 10.49 -19.36 0.50
C PRO A 72 10.25 -20.12 -0.81
N ASP A 73 9.08 -19.91 -1.43
CA ASP A 73 8.66 -20.59 -2.67
C ASP A 73 8.98 -19.79 -3.94
N LYS A 74 9.77 -18.71 -3.84
CA LYS A 74 10.11 -17.85 -4.97
C LYS A 74 11.59 -17.96 -5.30
N GLU A 75 11.86 -18.15 -6.59
CA GLU A 75 13.24 -18.24 -7.11
C GLU A 75 13.99 -16.89 -7.00
N LYS A 76 13.26 -15.77 -7.12
CA LYS A 76 13.81 -14.40 -7.17
C LYS A 76 13.27 -13.54 -6.03
N GLU A 77 14.05 -12.53 -5.67
CA GLU A 77 13.64 -11.46 -4.77
C GLU A 77 12.52 -10.61 -5.40
N GLU A 78 11.58 -10.17 -4.57
CA GLU A 78 10.49 -9.28 -4.95
C GLU A 78 10.64 -7.94 -4.20
N TYR A 79 10.26 -6.85 -4.87
CA TYR A 79 10.21 -5.52 -4.27
C TYR A 79 8.78 -5.21 -3.84
N ILE A 80 8.53 -5.24 -2.54
CA ILE A 80 7.19 -5.27 -1.96
C ILE A 80 6.92 -3.97 -1.19
N LEU A 81 5.76 -3.35 -1.43
CA LEU A 81 5.23 -2.28 -0.59
C LEU A 81 4.41 -2.90 0.55
N MET A 82 4.73 -2.56 1.80
CA MET A 82 4.06 -3.14 2.96
C MET A 82 3.74 -2.10 4.03
N LEU A 83 2.72 -2.42 4.84
CA LEU A 83 2.44 -1.79 6.12
C LEU A 83 1.93 -2.87 7.09
N PRO A 84 2.56 -3.09 8.25
CA PRO A 84 2.09 -4.03 9.27
C PRO A 84 0.90 -3.47 10.07
N PHE A 85 0.17 -4.35 10.75
CA PHE A 85 -0.98 -4.05 11.63
C PHE A 85 -0.93 -4.85 12.93
#